data_AF-A0A942ZC09-F1
#
_entry.id   AF-A0A942ZC09-F1
#
_cell.length_a   1.000
_cell.length_b   1.000
_cell.length_c   1.000
_cell.angle_alpha   90.00
_cell.angle_beta   90.00
_cell.angle_gamma   90.00
#
_symmetry.space_group_name_H-M   'P 1'
#
loop_
_entity.id
_entity.type
_entity.pdbx_description
1 polymer ?
#
loop_
_entity_poly.entity_id
_entity_poly.type
_entity_poly.pdbx_seq_one_letter_code
_entity_poly.pdbx_strand_id
1 'polypeptide(L)'
;MMIQDILSKEHTIKVGEKIYKLEFDNKAYAKAEQVTGKGLFCLYNEFIIKSNLTYNLNLEILCCALMKHHSEEEIAELKKEFEQKPFLFIQNYNVLFTAFMEPLMPPEIMEQNKKKVQQKKSQLKKASIG
;
A
#
# COMPACT_ATOMS: atom_id res chain seq x y z
N MET A 1 19.45 8.66 2.39
CA MET A 1 18.71 7.45 2.80
C MET A 1 18.76 6.49 1.63
N MET A 2 19.62 5.47 1.67
CA MET A 2 19.53 4.39 0.68
C MET A 2 18.30 3.58 1.07
N ILE A 3 17.20 3.81 0.37
CA ILE A 3 16.04 2.91 0.37
C ILE A 3 16.58 1.61 -0.21
N GLN A 4 17.09 0.73 0.65
CA GLN A 4 17.53 -0.58 0.24
C GLN A 4 16.34 -1.26 -0.43
N ASP A 5 16.57 -1.88 -1.59
CA ASP A 5 15.63 -2.65 -2.43
C ASP A 5 14.93 -3.84 -1.72
N ILE A 6 14.79 -3.84 -0.39
CA ILE A 6 14.68 -5.08 0.42
C ILE A 6 13.25 -5.42 0.84
N LEU A 7 12.24 -4.56 0.65
CA LEU A 7 10.93 -4.79 1.29
C LEU A 7 9.70 -4.43 0.44
N SER A 8 9.83 -4.29 -0.89
CA SER A 8 8.63 -4.16 -1.71
C SER A 8 7.83 -5.46 -1.60
N LYS A 9 6.60 -5.33 -1.09
CA LYS A 9 5.74 -6.47 -0.77
C LYS A 9 4.43 -6.30 -1.50
N GLU A 10 4.06 -7.34 -2.22
CA GLU A 10 2.79 -7.40 -2.93
C GLU A 10 1.64 -7.42 -1.93
N HIS A 11 0.68 -6.54 -2.18
CA HIS A 11 -0.61 -6.49 -1.54
C HIS A 11 -1.69 -6.67 -2.59
N THR A 12 -2.89 -7.12 -2.21
CA THR A 12 -3.97 -7.32 -3.17
C THR A 12 -5.26 -6.67 -2.72
N ILE A 13 -5.97 -6.09 -3.68
CA ILE A 13 -7.35 -5.62 -3.53
C ILE A 13 -8.24 -6.42 -4.46
N LYS A 14 -9.50 -6.62 -4.07
CA LYS A 14 -10.50 -7.29 -4.90
C LYS A 14 -11.59 -6.29 -5.23
N VAL A 15 -11.87 -6.13 -6.53
CA VAL A 15 -12.93 -5.25 -7.04
C VAL A 15 -13.80 -6.08 -7.98
N GLY A 16 -15.04 -6.34 -7.55
CA GLY A 16 -15.89 -7.33 -8.20
C GLY A 16 -15.24 -8.71 -8.18
N GLU A 17 -15.00 -9.26 -9.37
CA GLU A 17 -14.34 -10.57 -9.54
C GLU A 17 -12.84 -10.45 -9.85
N LYS A 18 -12.34 -9.24 -10.13
CA LYS A 18 -10.93 -9.00 -10.47
C LYS A 18 -10.08 -8.79 -9.21
N ILE A 19 -8.85 -9.29 -9.25
CA ILE A 19 -7.84 -9.12 -8.21
C ILE A 19 -6.73 -8.24 -8.75
N TYR A 20 -6.43 -7.15 -8.04
CA TYR A 20 -5.37 -6.22 -8.39
C TYR A 20 -4.24 -6.31 -7.36
N LYS A 21 -3.02 -6.47 -7.85
CA LYS A 21 -1.75 -6.48 -7.11
C LYS A 21 -1.15 -5.08 -7.00
N LEU A 22 -0.89 -4.64 -5.78
CA LEU A 22 -0.26 -3.37 -5.43
C LEU A 22 1.15 -3.65 -4.92
N GLU A 23 2.14 -2.93 -5.44
CA GLU A 23 3.51 -2.98 -4.94
C GLU A 23 4.17 -1.61 -5.11
N PHE A 24 4.77 -1.09 -4.03
CA PHE A 24 5.58 0.12 -4.11
C PHE A 24 7.06 -0.22 -4.20
N ASP A 25 7.58 -0.22 -5.43
CA ASP A 25 9.00 -0.23 -5.72
C ASP A 25 9.54 1.21 -5.93
N ASN A 26 10.83 1.34 -6.24
CA ASN A 26 11.45 2.65 -6.48
C ASN A 26 10.77 3.43 -7.63
N LYS A 27 10.26 2.75 -8.65
CA LYS A 27 9.57 3.40 -9.78
C LYS A 27 8.20 3.91 -9.36
N ALA A 28 7.45 3.12 -8.60
CA ALA A 28 6.15 3.52 -8.05
C ALA A 28 6.29 4.74 -7.12
N TYR A 29 7.30 4.78 -6.25
CA TYR A 29 7.56 5.95 -5.40
C TYR A 29 7.97 7.17 -6.21
N ALA A 30 8.89 7.03 -7.17
CA ALA A 30 9.29 8.14 -8.03
C ALA A 30 8.11 8.70 -8.83
N LYS A 31 7.22 7.82 -9.31
CA LYS A 31 5.99 8.25 -9.99
C LYS A 31 5.03 8.95 -9.03
N ALA A 32 4.85 8.44 -7.82
CA ALA A 32 4.02 9.06 -6.79
C ALA A 32 4.53 10.47 -6.45
N GLU A 33 5.84 10.68 -6.32
CA GLU A 33 6.42 12.01 -6.11
C GLU A 33 6.13 12.93 -7.30
N GLN A 34 6.28 12.43 -8.54
CA GLN A 34 6.01 13.18 -9.75
C GLN A 34 4.55 13.65 -9.85
N VAL A 35 3.58 12.74 -9.63
CA VAL A 35 2.15 13.06 -9.84
C VAL A 35 1.58 13.91 -8.70
N THR A 36 2.13 13.79 -7.49
CA THR A 36 1.67 14.57 -6.33
C THR A 36 2.39 15.90 -6.17
N GLY A 37 3.57 16.05 -6.79
CA GLY A 37 4.47 17.19 -6.56
C GLY A 37 5.05 17.23 -5.14
N LYS A 38 4.93 16.13 -4.38
CA LYS A 38 5.37 16.01 -2.98
C LYS A 38 6.50 14.99 -2.90
N GLY A 39 7.57 15.33 -2.19
CA GLY A 39 8.62 14.36 -1.90
C GLY A 39 8.13 13.22 -1.00
N LEU A 40 8.82 12.07 -1.03
CA LEU A 40 8.42 10.84 -0.33
C LEU A 40 8.20 11.05 1.18
N PHE A 41 9.06 11.83 1.83
CA PHE A 41 8.90 12.17 3.26
C PHE A 41 7.65 13.04 3.52
N CYS A 42 7.29 13.91 2.57
CA CYS A 42 6.06 14.69 2.66
C CYS A 42 4.84 13.77 2.51
N LEU A 43 4.84 12.86 1.54
CA LEU A 43 3.79 11.86 1.37
C LEU A 43 3.62 10.97 2.60
N TYR A 44 4.73 10.51 3.19
CA TYR A 44 4.73 9.77 4.45
C TYR A 44 4.01 10.53 5.57
N ASN A 45 4.33 11.82 5.76
CA ASN A 45 3.66 12.65 6.76
C ASN A 45 2.17 12.87 6.47
N GLU A 46 1.80 12.95 5.19
CA GLU A 46 0.40 13.09 4.77
C GLU A 46 -0.41 11.83 5.04
N PHE A 47 0.18 10.64 4.90
CA PHE A 47 -0.47 9.38 5.24
C PHE A 47 -0.61 9.16 6.75
N ILE A 48 0.43 9.44 7.55
CA ILE A 48 0.40 9.16 9.01
C ILE A 48 -0.25 10.28 9.82
N ILE A 49 0.15 11.53 9.60
CA ILE A 49 -0.07 12.60 10.58
C ILE A 49 -1.25 13.47 10.18
N LYS A 50 -1.29 13.87 8.91
CA LYS A 50 -2.23 14.90 8.45
C LYS A 50 -3.49 14.34 7.81
N SER A 51 -3.42 13.15 7.21
CA SER A 51 -4.49 12.55 6.41
C SER A 51 -5.14 13.53 5.41
N ASN A 52 -4.33 14.41 4.82
CA ASN A 52 -4.80 15.56 4.04
C ASN A 52 -4.59 15.37 2.52
N LEU A 53 -4.43 14.12 2.07
CA LEU A 53 -4.46 13.81 0.64
C LEU A 53 -5.91 13.83 0.15
N THR A 54 -6.16 14.54 -0.94
CA THR A 54 -7.46 14.53 -1.61
C THR A 54 -7.75 13.14 -2.17
N TYR A 55 -9.02 12.83 -2.40
CA TYR A 55 -9.43 11.57 -3.01
C TYR A 55 -8.67 11.29 -4.32
N ASN A 56 -8.59 12.29 -5.21
CA ASN A 56 -7.89 12.15 -6.49
C ASN A 56 -6.41 11.84 -6.31
N LEU A 57 -5.71 12.50 -5.36
CA LEU A 57 -4.30 12.20 -5.11
C LEU A 57 -4.11 10.78 -4.56
N ASN A 58 -4.99 10.33 -3.65
CA ASN A 58 -4.94 8.95 -3.17
C ASN A 58 -5.19 7.95 -4.32
N LEU A 59 -6.06 8.28 -5.26
CA LEU A 59 -6.33 7.46 -6.43
C LEU A 59 -5.13 7.42 -7.40
N GLU A 60 -4.46 8.55 -7.65
CA GLU A 60 -3.21 8.56 -8.46
C GLU A 60 -2.10 7.75 -7.78
N ILE A 61 -1.96 7.85 -6.46
CA ILE A 61 -0.98 7.07 -5.69
C ILE A 61 -1.29 5.57 -5.79
N LEU A 62 -2.57 5.18 -5.75
CA LEU A 62 -2.96 3.80 -6.02
C LEU A 62 -2.53 3.36 -7.42
N CYS A 63 -2.79 4.15 -8.45
CA CYS A 63 -2.39 3.82 -9.82
C CYS A 63 -0.88 3.59 -9.91
N CYS A 64 -0.07 4.37 -9.19
CA CYS A 64 1.38 4.16 -9.12
C CYS A 64 1.75 2.77 -8.55
N ALA A 65 1.02 2.29 -7.54
CA ALA A 65 1.24 0.98 -6.93
C ALA A 65 0.93 -0.20 -7.86
N LEU A 66 0.12 0.00 -8.89
CA LEU A 66 -0.33 -1.05 -9.81
C LEU A 66 0.64 -1.23 -11.00
N MET A 67 1.47 -0.23 -11.29
CA MET A 67 2.29 -0.15 -12.51
C MET A 67 3.22 -1.33 -12.76
N LYS A 68 3.62 -2.04 -11.70
CA LYS A 68 4.53 -3.19 -11.82
C LYS A 68 3.82 -4.45 -12.34
N HIS A 69 2.52 -4.60 -12.07
CA HIS A 69 1.80 -5.86 -12.25
C HIS A 69 0.62 -5.78 -13.23
N HIS A 70 0.20 -4.57 -13.60
CA HIS A 70 -0.99 -4.35 -14.43
C HIS A 70 -0.66 -3.44 -15.61
N SER A 71 -1.39 -3.62 -16.72
CA SER A 71 -1.27 -2.76 -17.89
C SER A 71 -1.86 -1.37 -17.63
N GLU A 72 -1.51 -0.39 -18.48
CA GLU A 72 -2.08 0.96 -18.40
C GLU A 72 -3.60 0.94 -18.60
N GLU A 73 -4.10 0.06 -19.46
CA GLU A 73 -5.54 -0.14 -19.70
C GLU A 73 -6.25 -0.68 -18.46
N GLU A 74 -5.69 -1.70 -17.80
CA GLU A 74 -6.27 -2.27 -16.57
C GLU A 74 -6.33 -1.25 -15.44
N ILE A 75 -5.28 -0.42 -15.32
CA ILE A 75 -5.21 0.66 -14.33
C ILE A 75 -6.24 1.75 -14.65
N ALA A 76 -6.39 2.13 -15.91
CA ALA A 76 -7.35 3.14 -16.35
C ALA A 76 -8.81 2.68 -16.13
N GLU A 77 -9.11 1.41 -16.41
CA GLU A 77 -10.41 0.80 -16.12
C GLU A 77 -10.74 0.85 -14.63
N LEU A 78 -9.80 0.42 -13.78
CA LEU A 78 -9.99 0.42 -12.33
C LEU A 78 -10.16 1.84 -11.78
N LYS A 79 -9.34 2.78 -12.26
CA LYS A 79 -9.44 4.20 -11.88
C LYS A 79 -10.83 4.74 -12.18
N LYS A 80 -11.32 4.49 -13.40
CA LYS A 80 -12.67 4.90 -13.82
C LYS A 80 -13.75 4.24 -12.96
N GLU A 81 -13.59 2.97 -12.59
CA GLU A 81 -14.54 2.30 -11.69
C GLU A 81 -14.57 2.97 -10.30
N PHE A 82 -13.42 3.34 -9.76
CA PHE A 82 -13.35 4.07 -8.49
C PHE A 82 -13.90 5.49 -8.59
N GLU A 83 -13.67 6.21 -9.68
CA GLU A 83 -14.30 7.52 -9.91
C GLU A 83 -15.83 7.43 -9.96
N GLN A 84 -16.38 6.37 -10.58
CA GLN A 84 -17.82 6.12 -10.64
C GLN A 84 -18.39 5.60 -9.32
N LYS A 85 -17.60 4.84 -8.55
CA LYS A 85 -18.01 4.19 -7.30
C LYS A 85 -16.96 4.43 -6.20
N PRO A 86 -16.86 5.65 -5.64
CA PRO A 86 -15.81 5.99 -4.67
C PRO A 86 -15.81 5.11 -3.40
N PHE A 87 -16.95 4.53 -3.03
CA PHE A 87 -17.04 3.63 -1.89
C PHE A 87 -16.17 2.38 -2.04
N LEU A 88 -15.98 1.88 -3.28
CA LEU A 88 -15.11 0.73 -3.55
C LEU A 88 -13.64 1.07 -3.27
N PHE A 89 -13.23 2.31 -3.56
CA PHE A 89 -11.88 2.77 -3.20
C PHE A 89 -11.70 2.83 -1.69
N ILE A 90 -12.65 3.44 -0.97
CA ILE A 90 -12.58 3.56 0.50
C ILE A 90 -12.50 2.20 1.20
N GLN A 91 -13.23 1.19 0.71
CA GLN A 91 -13.15 -0.19 1.24
C GLN A 91 -11.74 -0.79 1.14
N ASN A 92 -10.96 -0.35 0.16
CA ASN A 92 -9.61 -0.85 -0.13
C ASN A 92 -8.49 0.10 0.34
N TYR A 93 -8.84 1.26 0.91
CA TYR A 93 -7.87 2.29 1.29
C TYR A 93 -6.81 1.80 2.29
N ASN A 94 -7.20 0.96 3.25
CA ASN A 94 -6.27 0.38 4.21
C ASN A 94 -5.18 -0.47 3.54
N VAL A 95 -5.51 -1.13 2.42
CA VAL A 95 -4.53 -1.94 1.66
C VAL A 95 -3.54 -1.02 0.95
N LEU A 96 -4.02 0.06 0.34
CA LEU A 96 -3.15 1.10 -0.24
C LEU A 96 -2.20 1.68 0.81
N PHE A 97 -2.75 2.10 1.96
CA PHE A 97 -1.98 2.61 3.10
C PHE A 97 -0.88 1.62 3.50
N THR A 98 -1.24 0.35 3.68
CA THR A 98 -0.28 -0.68 4.10
C THR A 98 0.81 -0.90 3.05
N ALA A 99 0.43 -0.98 1.77
CA ALA A 99 1.36 -1.19 0.67
C ALA A 99 2.38 -0.04 0.54
N PHE A 100 1.95 1.20 0.76
CA PHE A 100 2.81 2.38 0.73
C PHE A 100 3.70 2.46 1.97
N MET A 101 3.19 2.13 3.15
CA MET A 101 3.91 2.37 4.40
C MET A 101 4.87 1.24 4.78
N GLU A 102 4.54 -0.02 4.49
CA GLU A 102 5.34 -1.18 4.92
C GLU A 102 6.79 -1.14 4.42
N PRO A 103 7.08 -0.77 3.15
CA PRO A 103 8.46 -0.67 2.67
C PRO A 103 9.26 0.50 3.26
N LEU A 104 8.57 1.52 3.81
CA LEU A 104 9.19 2.71 4.42
C LEU A 104 9.40 2.56 5.92
N MET A 105 8.95 1.45 6.53
CA MET A 105 9.14 1.20 7.95
C MET A 105 10.61 0.88 8.25
N PRO A 106 11.19 1.45 9.32
CA PRO A 106 12.51 1.04 9.81
C PRO A 106 12.58 -0.48 10.07
N PRO A 107 13.69 -1.15 9.69
CA PRO A 107 13.86 -2.59 9.87
C PRO A 107 13.62 -3.07 11.31
N GLU A 108 13.99 -2.26 12.30
CA GLU A 108 13.86 -2.56 13.72
C GLU A 108 12.39 -2.71 14.14
N ILE A 109 11.50 -1.88 13.57
CA ILE A 109 10.05 -1.95 13.82
C ILE A 109 9.47 -3.21 13.17
N MET A 110 9.95 -3.57 11.98
CA MET A 110 9.50 -4.78 11.28
C MET A 110 9.92 -6.06 12.01
N GLU A 111 11.14 -6.12 12.54
CA GLU A 111 11.59 -7.24 13.36
C GLU A 111 10.78 -7.42 14.64
N GLN A 112 10.45 -6.31 15.32
CA GLN A 112 9.59 -6.35 16.51
C GLN A 112 8.18 -6.86 16.17
N ASN A 113 7.61 -6.43 15.05
CA ASN A 113 6.30 -6.90 14.60
C ASN A 113 6.32 -8.40 14.24
N LYS A 114 7.38 -8.88 13.56
CA LYS A 114 7.57 -10.32 13.28
C LYS A 114 7.63 -11.15 14.56
N LYS A 115 8.39 -10.70 15.57
CA LYS A 115 8.49 -11.37 16.88
C LYS A 115 7.14 -11.45 17.59
N LYS A 116 6.35 -10.35 17.60
CA LYS A 116 4.99 -10.33 18.19
C LYS A 116 4.02 -11.29 17.49
N VAL A 117 4.05 -11.36 16.15
CA VAL A 117 3.20 -12.27 15.38
C VAL A 117 3.57 -13.74 15.65
N GLN A 118 4.87 -14.05 15.74
CA GLN A 118 5.33 -15.39 16.09
C GLN A 118 4.94 -15.79 17.53
N GLN A 119 5.01 -14.87 18.49
CA GLN A 119 4.56 -15.10 19.86
C GLN A 119 3.04 -15.33 19.96
N LYS A 120 2.22 -14.58 19.21
CA LYS A 120 0.77 -14.84 19.15
C LYS A 120 0.44 -16.20 18.56
N LYS A 121 1.13 -16.60 17.48
CA LYS A 121 0.93 -17.92 16.85
C LYS A 121 1.34 -19.08 17.76
N SER A 122 2.40 -18.94 18.55
CA SER A 122 2.82 -19.98 19.49
C SER A 122 1.87 -20.09 20.70
N GLN A 123 1.29 -18.99 21.17
CA GLN A 123 0.27 -18.99 22.21
C GLN A 123 -1.05 -19.61 21.73
N LEU A 124 -1.51 -19.29 20.51
CA LEU A 124 -2.69 -19.90 19.91
C LEU A 124 -2.53 -21.42 19.71
N LYS A 125 -1.35 -21.89 19.29
CA LYS A 125 -1.06 -23.33 19.17
C LYS A 125 -1.06 -24.05 20.53
N LYS A 126 -0.63 -23.40 21.61
CA LYS A 126 -0.70 -24.00 22.96
C LYS A 126 -2.14 -24.09 23.49
N ALA A 127 -3.00 -23.15 23.13
CA ALA A 127 -4.41 -23.13 23.56
C ALA A 127 -5.32 -24.10 22.78
N SER A 128 -4.86 -24.64 21.65
CA SER A 128 -5.64 -25.57 20.80
C SER A 128 -5.28 -27.05 21.02
N ILE A 129 -4.38 -27.35 21.96
CA ILE A 129 -3.96 -28.71 22.36
C ILE A 129 -4.36 -29.00 23.82
N GLY A 130 -5.10 -28.08 24.47
CA GLY A 130 -5.60 -28.20 25.84
C GLY A 130 -7.10 -28.44 25.88
#